data_AF-A0A2V9JI98-F1
#
_entry.id   AF-A0A2V9JI98-F1
#
_cell.length_a   1.000
_cell.length_b   1.000
_cell.length_c   1.000
_cell.angle_alpha   90.00
_cell.angle_beta   90.00
_cell.angle_gamma   90.00
#
_symmetry.space_group_name_H-M   'P 1'
#
loop_
_entity.id
_entity.type
_entity.pdbx_description
1 polymer ?
#
loop_
_entity_poly.entity_id
_entity_poly.type
_entity_poly.pdbx_seq_one_letter_code
_entity_poly.pdbx_strand_id
1 'polypeptide(L)'
;MARKVTRREFERLIGRTMVGSAAVPLAANAIVPIAPGSDGSRAEDARPVERKEGDLKPWADVVARRWENASKAHVIMDMSRCEPSAALSFQARARHWKVIPYELTDGAKGSLLWAALEQAAPPLRLRLGVKGWHAIFVCVYATVLGPSTVWLKLDGDAAGQPRTTKEYSPYGSFTEVFYKVAELNDTALHIEQQSTGAASAAGIVYVKLIPLSREEVAGFVADRDQREPRRLAVTSDSGFLGSRAPTTMEEILRELEVLRNTDFGT
;
A
#
# COMPACT_ATOMS: atom_id res chain seq x y z
N MET A 1 2.11 28.16 -24.20
CA MET A 1 3.19 27.98 -23.19
C MET A 1 2.56 27.99 -21.81
N ALA A 2 2.51 26.86 -21.11
CA ALA A 2 1.93 26.79 -19.77
C ALA A 2 2.94 27.29 -18.73
N ARG A 3 2.56 28.33 -17.97
CA ARG A 3 3.37 28.96 -16.93
C ARG A 3 3.60 27.97 -15.78
N LYS A 4 4.88 27.65 -15.50
CA LYS A 4 5.26 26.83 -14.32
C LYS A 4 4.89 27.59 -13.04
N VAL A 5 4.11 26.95 -12.17
CA VAL A 5 3.70 27.49 -10.88
C VAL A 5 4.83 27.25 -9.87
N THR A 6 5.25 28.31 -9.18
CA THR A 6 6.29 28.22 -8.15
C THR A 6 5.75 27.62 -6.86
N ARG A 7 6.63 27.02 -6.04
CA ARG A 7 6.28 26.44 -4.73
C ARG A 7 5.46 27.40 -3.85
N ARG A 8 5.82 28.68 -3.81
CA ARG A 8 5.08 29.73 -3.07
C ARG A 8 3.70 30.02 -3.64
N GLU A 9 3.53 29.94 -4.96
CA GLU A 9 2.22 30.11 -5.61
C GLU A 9 1.33 28.89 -5.36
N PHE A 10 1.91 27.68 -5.33
CA PHE A 10 1.21 26.46 -4.93
C PHE A 10 0.77 26.52 -3.45
N GLU A 11 1.66 26.94 -2.56
CA GLU A 11 1.38 27.13 -1.12
C GLU A 11 0.27 28.19 -0.89
N ARG A 12 0.25 29.29 -1.66
CA ARG A 12 -0.84 30.29 -1.61
C ARG A 12 -2.18 29.78 -2.15
N LEU A 13 -2.16 28.88 -3.15
CA LEU A 13 -3.37 28.30 -3.72
C LEU A 13 -4.09 27.40 -2.69
N ILE A 14 -3.32 26.69 -1.87
CA ILE A 14 -3.81 25.80 -0.81
C ILE A 14 -4.18 26.59 0.46
N GLY A 15 -3.39 27.61 0.82
CA GLY A 15 -3.58 28.42 2.03
C GLY A 15 -4.86 29.25 2.11
N ARG A 16 -5.64 29.37 1.02
CA ARG A 16 -6.96 30.04 1.05
C ARG A 16 -8.14 29.12 1.40
N THR A 17 -7.93 27.81 1.52
CA THR A 17 -9.01 26.85 1.81
C THR A 17 -9.09 26.44 3.28
N MET A 18 -8.23 26.98 4.15
CA MET A 18 -8.19 26.64 5.58
C MET A 18 -8.06 27.93 6.41
N VAL A 19 -9.12 28.74 6.42
CA VAL A 19 -9.41 29.61 7.57
C VAL A 19 -10.63 29.01 8.25
N GLY A 20 -10.43 28.47 9.45
CA GLY A 20 -11.50 28.00 10.32
C GLY A 20 -11.24 26.62 10.90
N SER A 21 -10.47 26.56 11.99
CA SER A 21 -11.03 26.29 13.31
C SER A 21 -9.90 26.17 14.30
N ALA A 22 -9.87 27.10 15.25
CA ALA A 22 -9.02 27.02 16.42
C ALA A 22 -9.54 25.89 17.33
N ALA A 23 -8.67 24.95 17.68
CA ALA A 23 -8.91 24.09 18.82
C ALA A 23 -8.12 24.65 20.02
N VAL A 24 -8.89 25.04 21.04
CA VAL A 24 -8.46 25.49 22.36
C VAL A 24 -7.64 24.39 23.05
N PRO A 25 -6.53 24.70 23.75
CA PRO A 25 -5.84 23.70 24.56
C PRO A 25 -6.64 23.46 25.85
N LEU A 26 -7.20 22.26 25.99
CA LEU A 26 -7.66 21.78 27.29
C LEU A 26 -6.43 21.39 28.12
N ALA A 27 -6.37 21.98 29.31
CA ALA A 27 -5.26 21.96 30.24
C ALA A 27 -4.81 20.55 30.62
N ALA A 28 -3.50 20.31 30.53
CA ALA A 28 -2.80 19.32 31.32
C ALA A 28 -2.79 19.79 32.78
N ASN A 29 -3.33 18.99 33.70
CA ASN A 29 -2.76 18.70 35.03
C ASN A 29 -3.80 18.02 35.93
N ALA A 30 -3.66 16.71 36.09
CA ALA A 30 -3.89 16.00 37.36
C ALA A 30 -3.36 14.57 37.19
N ILE A 31 -2.10 14.37 37.59
CA ILE A 31 -1.52 13.04 37.80
C ILE A 31 -2.18 12.47 39.05
N VAL A 32 -2.89 11.36 38.92
CA VAL A 32 -3.25 10.49 40.04
C VAL A 32 -2.37 9.23 39.92
N PRO A 33 -1.53 8.90 40.91
CA PRO A 33 -0.68 7.72 40.84
C PRO A 33 -1.53 6.46 41.04
N ILE A 34 -1.57 5.60 40.02
CA ILE A 34 -2.09 4.23 40.14
C ILE A 34 -0.95 3.37 40.72
N ALA A 35 -1.27 2.63 41.78
CA ALA A 35 -0.38 1.71 42.49
C ALA A 35 0.20 0.60 41.57
N PRO A 36 1.37 0.01 41.92
CA PRO A 36 2.02 -0.97 41.06
C PRO A 36 1.23 -2.29 41.08
N GLY A 37 0.60 -2.62 39.95
CA GLY A 37 -0.01 -3.91 39.69
C GLY A 37 1.06 -4.95 39.33
N SER A 38 0.93 -6.12 39.96
CA SER A 38 1.81 -7.28 39.92
C SER A 38 2.38 -7.64 38.54
N ASP A 39 3.71 -7.61 38.50
CA ASP A 39 4.58 -8.24 37.51
C ASP A 39 4.31 -9.76 37.51
N GLY A 40 3.79 -10.31 36.41
CA GLY A 40 3.39 -11.71 36.43
C GLY A 40 2.66 -12.28 35.22
N SER A 41 2.98 -11.84 33.99
CA SER A 41 2.74 -12.65 32.79
C SER A 41 3.39 -12.03 31.55
N ARG A 42 4.71 -11.83 31.57
CA ARG A 42 5.48 -11.81 30.31
C ARG A 42 5.84 -13.26 30.02
N ALA A 43 5.20 -13.85 29.02
CA ALA A 43 5.75 -15.03 28.39
C ALA A 43 7.07 -14.59 27.73
N GLU A 44 8.19 -14.81 28.42
CA GLU A 44 9.50 -14.66 27.82
C GLU A 44 9.67 -15.82 26.83
N ASP A 45 9.56 -15.51 25.53
CA ASP A 45 9.98 -16.42 24.48
C ASP A 45 11.51 -16.55 24.54
N ALA A 46 11.99 -17.50 25.32
CA ALA A 46 13.41 -17.77 25.56
C ALA A 46 14.14 -18.41 24.35
N ARG A 47 13.51 -18.44 23.17
CA ARG A 47 14.17 -18.91 21.95
C ARG A 47 15.12 -17.81 21.45
N PRO A 48 16.41 -18.10 21.23
CA PRO A 48 17.30 -17.14 20.62
C PRO A 48 16.78 -16.81 19.22
N VAL A 49 16.32 -15.57 19.04
CA VAL A 49 16.01 -15.03 17.71
C VAL A 49 17.35 -14.67 17.06
N GLU A 50 18.10 -15.70 16.63
CA GLU A 50 19.16 -15.50 15.64
C GLU A 50 18.49 -15.15 14.30
N ARG A 51 18.14 -13.87 14.11
CA ARG A 51 17.88 -13.36 12.76
C ARG A 51 19.21 -13.22 12.05
N LYS A 52 19.68 -14.30 11.41
CA LYS A 52 20.70 -14.18 10.37
C LYS A 52 20.10 -13.35 9.24
N GLU A 53 20.66 -12.17 8.99
CA GLU A 53 20.19 -11.18 8.01
C GLU A 53 20.41 -11.62 6.54
N GLY A 54 20.36 -12.93 6.26
CA GLY A 54 20.66 -13.53 4.95
C GLY A 54 19.74 -14.68 4.49
N ASP A 55 18.72 -15.07 5.26
CA ASP A 55 17.93 -16.30 4.97
C ASP A 55 16.49 -16.05 4.46
N LEU A 56 16.12 -14.83 4.09
CA LEU A 56 14.83 -14.65 3.40
C LEU A 56 14.95 -15.22 1.99
N LYS A 57 14.06 -16.17 1.67
CA LYS A 57 13.87 -16.69 0.31
C LYS A 57 13.71 -15.50 -0.65
N PRO A 58 14.26 -15.53 -1.89
CA PRO A 58 14.15 -14.41 -2.81
C PRO A 58 12.71 -13.92 -3.02
N TRP A 59 11.74 -14.84 -3.02
CA TRP A 59 10.32 -14.54 -3.14
C TRP A 59 9.60 -14.12 -1.86
N ALA A 60 10.30 -14.12 -0.73
CA ALA A 60 9.89 -13.48 0.51
C ALA A 60 10.62 -12.14 0.74
N ASP A 61 11.50 -11.73 -0.18
CA ASP A 61 12.27 -10.51 -0.03
C ASP A 61 11.49 -9.28 -0.54
N VAL A 62 11.31 -8.33 0.37
CA VAL A 62 10.65 -7.04 0.13
C VAL A 62 11.59 -6.01 -0.52
N VAL A 63 12.86 -6.36 -0.77
CA VAL A 63 13.88 -5.47 -1.33
C VAL A 63 14.07 -5.78 -2.82
N ALA A 64 13.50 -4.92 -3.67
CA ALA A 64 13.51 -5.08 -5.14
C ALA A 64 14.90 -5.41 -5.76
N ARG A 65 15.99 -4.81 -5.26
CA ARG A 65 17.35 -4.99 -5.82
C ARG A 65 17.94 -6.39 -5.61
N ARG A 66 17.33 -7.22 -4.76
CA ARG A 66 17.81 -8.58 -4.45
C ARG A 66 17.23 -9.65 -5.38
N TRP A 67 16.24 -9.30 -6.19
CA TRP A 67 15.68 -10.18 -7.22
C TRP A 67 16.66 -10.31 -8.39
N GLU A 68 16.82 -11.52 -8.93
CA GLU A 68 17.87 -11.84 -9.91
C GLU A 68 17.78 -10.97 -11.16
N ASN A 69 16.55 -10.76 -11.64
CA ASN A 69 16.26 -9.94 -12.81
C ASN A 69 15.89 -8.49 -12.47
N ALA A 70 16.31 -7.95 -11.32
CA ALA A 70 15.97 -6.57 -10.92
C ALA A 70 16.35 -5.51 -11.97
N SER A 71 17.43 -5.74 -12.72
CA SER A 71 17.87 -4.86 -13.81
C SER A 71 16.97 -4.91 -15.05
N LYS A 72 16.11 -5.93 -15.17
CA LYS A 72 15.13 -6.13 -16.26
C LYS A 72 13.72 -5.65 -15.87
N ALA A 73 13.61 -4.88 -14.79
CA ALA A 73 12.32 -4.43 -14.29
C ALA A 73 11.56 -3.57 -15.32
N HIS A 74 10.29 -3.90 -15.55
CA HIS A 74 9.36 -3.05 -16.26
C HIS A 74 8.68 -2.08 -15.28
N VAL A 75 8.86 -0.78 -15.46
CA VAL A 75 8.29 0.26 -14.59
C VAL A 75 7.23 1.05 -15.34
N ILE A 76 6.00 1.00 -14.86
CA ILE A 76 4.88 1.78 -15.36
C ILE A 76 4.80 3.06 -14.51
N MET A 77 5.28 4.18 -15.05
CA MET A 77 5.33 5.48 -14.36
C MET A 77 4.14 6.39 -14.66
N ASP A 78 3.44 6.17 -15.76
CA ASP A 78 2.28 6.97 -16.14
C ASP A 78 0.99 6.29 -15.68
N MET A 79 0.54 6.63 -14.47
CA MET A 79 -0.70 6.12 -13.90
C MET A 79 -1.95 6.76 -14.53
N SER A 80 -1.80 7.77 -15.41
CA SER A 80 -2.95 8.29 -16.17
C SER A 80 -3.50 7.29 -17.19
N ARG A 81 -2.77 6.18 -17.42
CA ARG A 81 -3.18 5.01 -18.21
C ARG A 81 -4.24 4.12 -17.53
N CYS A 82 -4.62 4.43 -16.30
CA CYS A 82 -5.66 3.70 -15.59
C CYS A 82 -7.05 3.97 -16.18
N GLU A 83 -7.90 2.94 -16.18
CA GLU A 83 -9.29 3.01 -16.62
C GLU A 83 -10.27 2.83 -15.44
N PRO A 84 -11.47 3.44 -15.46
CA PRO A 84 -11.95 4.34 -16.51
C PRO A 84 -11.27 5.71 -16.46
N SER A 85 -10.83 6.21 -17.61
CA SER A 85 -10.23 7.55 -17.73
C SER A 85 -11.15 8.67 -17.22
N ALA A 86 -12.48 8.46 -17.25
CA ALA A 86 -13.47 9.37 -16.69
C ALA A 86 -13.36 9.55 -15.15
N ALA A 87 -12.73 8.62 -14.44
CA ALA A 87 -12.45 8.74 -13.01
C ALA A 87 -11.18 9.56 -12.72
N LEU A 88 -10.48 10.05 -13.74
CA LEU A 88 -9.24 10.81 -13.59
C LEU A 88 -9.48 12.30 -13.80
N SER A 89 -8.81 13.15 -13.02
CA SER A 89 -8.87 14.60 -13.18
C SER A 89 -7.56 15.27 -12.81
N PHE A 90 -7.15 16.30 -13.54
CA PHE A 90 -6.02 17.15 -13.14
C PHE A 90 -6.34 18.11 -11.99
N GLN A 91 -7.63 18.22 -11.63
CA GLN A 91 -8.10 19.00 -10.49
C GLN A 91 -8.55 18.07 -9.37
N ALA A 92 -8.36 18.49 -8.11
CA ALA A 92 -8.94 17.76 -6.98
C ALA A 92 -10.47 17.87 -7.06
N ARG A 93 -11.16 16.73 -7.16
CA ARG A 93 -12.61 16.64 -7.31
C ARG A 93 -13.15 15.43 -6.55
N ALA A 94 -14.35 15.56 -6.00
CA ALA A 94 -15.07 14.41 -5.48
C ALA A 94 -15.29 13.38 -6.60
N ARG A 95 -15.23 12.09 -6.23
CA ARG A 95 -15.37 10.90 -7.09
C ARG A 95 -14.35 10.81 -8.22
N HIS A 96 -13.15 11.37 -8.02
CA HIS A 96 -12.08 11.32 -9.00
C HIS A 96 -10.72 11.13 -8.32
N TRP A 97 -9.81 10.46 -9.02
CA TRP A 97 -8.39 10.48 -8.72
C TRP A 97 -7.76 11.73 -9.32
N LYS A 98 -7.02 12.48 -8.51
CA LYS A 98 -6.21 13.60 -8.98
C LYS A 98 -4.96 13.06 -9.68
N VAL A 99 -4.80 13.43 -10.94
CA VAL A 99 -3.58 13.19 -11.73
C VAL A 99 -2.58 14.29 -11.43
N ILE A 100 -1.38 13.93 -10.99
CA ILE A 100 -0.29 14.86 -10.71
C ILE A 100 0.92 14.48 -11.58
N PRO A 101 1.27 15.28 -12.60
CA PRO A 101 2.46 15.02 -13.40
C PRO A 101 3.71 15.25 -12.57
N TYR A 102 4.71 14.40 -12.76
CA TYR A 102 6.02 14.53 -12.12
C TYR A 102 7.15 14.24 -13.11
N GLU A 103 8.34 14.74 -12.77
CA GLU A 103 9.58 14.52 -13.52
C GLU A 103 10.67 14.15 -12.51
N LEU A 104 11.36 13.05 -12.77
CA LEU A 104 12.51 12.58 -12.01
C LEU A 104 13.76 13.38 -12.39
N THR A 105 14.79 13.30 -11.56
CA THR A 105 16.05 14.07 -11.77
C THR A 105 16.82 13.67 -13.02
N ASP A 106 16.60 12.45 -13.52
CA ASP A 106 17.16 11.95 -14.78
C ASP A 106 16.33 12.35 -16.02
N GLY A 107 15.25 13.13 -15.83
CA GLY A 107 14.35 13.59 -16.88
C GLY A 107 13.20 12.64 -17.20
N ALA A 108 13.11 11.48 -16.56
CA ALA A 108 11.99 10.57 -16.75
C ALA A 108 10.70 11.21 -16.22
N LYS A 109 9.61 11.10 -16.99
CA LYS A 109 8.31 11.71 -16.67
C LYS A 109 7.27 10.65 -16.34
N GLY A 110 6.37 11.00 -15.43
CA GLY A 110 5.26 10.15 -15.05
C GLY A 110 4.07 10.95 -14.56
N SER A 111 3.02 10.22 -14.21
CA SER A 111 1.81 10.78 -13.62
C SER A 111 1.45 9.92 -12.43
N LEU A 112 1.41 10.50 -11.23
CA LEU A 112 0.89 9.81 -10.06
C LEU A 112 -0.61 10.08 -9.91
N LEU A 113 -1.31 9.15 -9.27
CA LEU A 113 -2.71 9.32 -8.90
C LEU A 113 -2.82 9.51 -7.40
N TRP A 114 -3.66 10.44 -6.98
CA TRP A 114 -3.91 10.73 -5.58
C TRP A 114 -5.39 10.98 -5.32
N ALA A 115 -5.90 10.40 -4.24
CA ALA A 115 -7.20 10.66 -3.68
C ALA A 115 -7.04 11.01 -2.19
N ALA A 116 -7.50 12.20 -1.79
CA ALA A 116 -7.67 12.58 -0.39
C ALA A 116 -8.80 11.77 0.25
N LEU A 117 -8.80 11.71 1.58
CA LEU A 117 -9.77 11.01 2.43
C LEU A 117 -11.22 11.12 1.93
N GLU A 118 -11.68 12.35 1.68
CA GLU A 118 -13.06 12.71 1.34
C GLU A 118 -13.43 12.49 -0.14
N GLN A 119 -12.45 12.13 -1.00
CA GLN A 119 -12.70 12.12 -2.44
C GLN A 119 -13.57 10.97 -2.92
N ALA A 120 -13.69 9.87 -2.17
CA ALA A 120 -14.48 8.69 -2.59
C ALA A 120 -14.19 8.28 -4.05
N ALA A 121 -12.91 8.21 -4.40
CA ALA A 121 -12.46 7.95 -5.76
C ALA A 121 -12.81 6.50 -6.17
N PRO A 122 -13.39 6.29 -7.36
CA PRO A 122 -13.85 4.97 -7.77
C PRO A 122 -12.68 4.02 -8.08
N PRO A 123 -12.91 2.70 -8.09
CA PRO A 123 -11.90 1.73 -8.51
C PRO A 123 -11.34 2.02 -9.90
N LEU A 124 -10.04 1.84 -10.04
CA LEU A 124 -9.31 1.96 -11.30
C LEU A 124 -8.70 0.62 -11.71
N ARG A 125 -8.42 0.44 -12.99
CA ARG A 125 -7.75 -0.72 -13.58
C ARG A 125 -6.55 -0.27 -14.40
N LEU A 126 -5.38 -0.79 -14.08
CA LEU A 126 -4.15 -0.61 -14.84
C LEU A 126 -3.79 -1.92 -15.53
N ARG A 127 -3.80 -1.94 -16.87
CA ARG A 127 -3.26 -3.09 -17.62
C ARG A 127 -1.75 -3.15 -17.46
N LEU A 128 -1.23 -4.28 -16.95
CA LEU A 128 0.20 -4.43 -16.68
C LEU A 128 1.01 -4.69 -17.95
N GLY A 129 0.40 -5.28 -18.98
CA GLY A 129 1.01 -5.44 -20.31
C GLY A 129 2.24 -6.37 -20.36
N VAL A 130 2.36 -7.28 -19.40
CA VAL A 130 3.45 -8.27 -19.32
C VAL A 130 2.89 -9.67 -19.10
N LYS A 131 3.70 -10.69 -19.41
CA LYS A 131 3.35 -12.11 -19.31
C LYS A 131 4.39 -12.91 -18.55
N GLY A 132 3.96 -13.95 -17.83
CA GLY A 132 4.80 -14.81 -17.01
C GLY A 132 4.90 -14.33 -15.55
N TRP A 133 5.72 -15.02 -14.77
CA TRP A 133 5.90 -14.76 -13.34
C TRP A 133 6.63 -13.45 -13.08
N HIS A 134 6.05 -12.61 -12.23
CA HIS A 134 6.63 -11.33 -11.82
C HIS A 134 6.51 -11.10 -10.31
N ALA A 135 7.55 -10.47 -9.75
CA ALA A 135 7.49 -9.81 -8.45
C ALA A 135 6.97 -8.39 -8.68
N ILE A 136 5.89 -8.04 -8.01
CA ILE A 136 5.17 -6.79 -8.19
C ILE A 136 5.47 -5.88 -7.02
N PHE A 137 5.94 -4.68 -7.33
CA PHE A 137 6.18 -3.60 -6.39
C PHE A 137 5.31 -2.41 -6.76
N VAL A 138 4.81 -1.70 -5.76
CA VAL A 138 4.03 -0.47 -5.92
C VAL A 138 4.70 0.65 -5.17
N CYS A 139 4.74 1.83 -5.77
CA CYS A 139 5.24 3.02 -5.09
C CYS A 139 4.06 3.83 -4.56
N VAL A 140 3.92 3.88 -3.24
CA VAL A 140 2.81 4.53 -2.54
C VAL A 140 3.23 5.94 -2.12
N TYR A 141 2.41 6.93 -2.43
CA TYR A 141 2.66 8.34 -2.16
C TYR A 141 2.19 8.74 -0.74
N ALA A 142 3.03 9.40 0.05
CA ALA A 142 2.69 9.85 1.41
C ALA A 142 2.05 11.24 1.41
N THR A 143 0.95 11.40 2.18
CA THR A 143 0.16 12.64 2.20
C THR A 143 0.39 13.46 3.46
N VAL A 144 -0.03 14.74 3.43
CA VAL A 144 0.10 15.66 4.58
C VAL A 144 -0.70 15.17 5.79
N LEU A 145 -1.81 14.47 5.57
CA LEU A 145 -2.79 14.13 6.61
C LEU A 145 -2.57 12.76 7.26
N GLY A 146 -1.49 12.07 6.91
CA GLY A 146 -1.17 10.74 7.43
C GLY A 146 -0.73 9.77 6.34
N PRO A 147 -0.51 8.49 6.72
CA PRO A 147 -0.11 7.47 5.77
C PRO A 147 -1.18 7.28 4.70
N SER A 148 -0.76 7.15 3.44
CA SER A 148 -1.68 6.75 2.38
C SER A 148 -1.77 5.24 2.35
N THR A 149 -2.99 4.74 2.19
CA THR A 149 -3.27 3.33 1.96
C THR A 149 -3.94 3.18 0.61
N VAL A 150 -3.33 2.37 -0.26
CA VAL A 150 -3.90 1.98 -1.55
C VAL A 150 -4.30 0.52 -1.48
N TRP A 151 -5.52 0.22 -1.90
CA TRP A 151 -6.01 -1.16 -1.99
C TRP A 151 -5.75 -1.71 -3.39
N LEU A 152 -5.19 -2.92 -3.44
CA LEU A 152 -4.69 -3.52 -4.67
C LEU A 152 -5.24 -4.93 -4.84
N LYS A 153 -5.67 -5.28 -6.05
CA LYS A 153 -5.98 -6.67 -6.42
C LYS A 153 -5.65 -6.90 -7.89
N LEU A 154 -5.19 -8.08 -8.24
CA LEU A 154 -5.09 -8.52 -9.64
C LEU A 154 -6.42 -9.11 -10.10
N ASP A 155 -6.64 -9.19 -11.42
CA ASP A 155 -7.74 -10.00 -11.93
C ASP A 155 -7.64 -11.45 -11.39
N GLY A 156 -8.75 -11.95 -10.82
CA GLY A 156 -8.84 -13.28 -10.23
C GLY A 156 -8.55 -13.33 -8.72
N ASP A 157 -8.02 -12.26 -8.12
CA ASP A 157 -7.88 -12.18 -6.67
C ASP A 157 -9.28 -12.13 -6.01
N ALA A 158 -9.43 -12.83 -4.87
CA ALA A 158 -10.71 -12.89 -4.17
C ALA A 158 -11.04 -11.57 -3.44
N ALA A 159 -10.03 -10.84 -3.01
CA ALA A 159 -10.17 -9.58 -2.29
C ALA A 159 -8.93 -8.69 -2.49
N GLY A 160 -9.10 -7.37 -2.31
CA GLY A 160 -7.98 -6.43 -2.34
C GLY A 160 -7.14 -6.48 -1.07
N GLN A 161 -5.85 -6.16 -1.20
CA GLN A 161 -4.93 -6.05 -0.07
C GLN A 161 -4.41 -4.61 0.05
N PRO A 162 -4.30 -4.06 1.26
CA PRO A 162 -3.82 -2.70 1.47
C PRO A 162 -2.29 -2.64 1.36
N ARG A 163 -1.77 -1.59 0.75
CA ARG A 163 -0.36 -1.19 0.84
C ARG A 163 -0.29 0.25 1.33
N THR A 164 0.41 0.42 2.44
CA THR A 164 0.41 1.65 3.22
C THR A 164 1.82 2.22 3.30
N THR A 165 1.95 3.55 3.22
CA THR A 165 3.23 4.21 3.49
C THR A 165 3.62 4.07 4.97
N LYS A 166 4.88 4.35 5.33
CA LYS A 166 5.25 4.41 6.74
C LYS A 166 4.47 5.51 7.46
N GLU A 167 4.14 5.27 8.72
CA GLU A 167 3.29 6.15 9.56
C GLU A 167 3.81 7.60 9.64
N TYR A 168 5.13 7.78 9.52
CA TYR A 168 5.79 9.09 9.57
C TYR A 168 6.53 9.45 8.28
N SER A 169 6.10 8.91 7.14
CA SER A 169 6.66 9.29 5.85
C SER A 169 6.51 10.80 5.63
N PRO A 170 7.59 11.54 5.30
CA PRO A 170 7.51 12.97 5.04
C PRO A 170 6.48 13.28 3.96
N TYR A 171 5.80 14.40 4.07
CA TYR A 171 4.88 14.84 3.02
C TYR A 171 5.58 14.92 1.66
N GLY A 172 4.92 14.41 0.63
CA GLY A 172 5.47 14.40 -0.73
C GLY A 172 6.52 13.32 -0.96
N SER A 173 6.88 12.54 0.07
CA SER A 173 7.67 11.33 -0.10
C SER A 173 6.84 10.21 -0.69
N PHE A 174 7.53 9.18 -1.15
CA PHE A 174 6.92 7.98 -1.68
C PHE A 174 7.76 6.78 -1.24
N THR A 175 7.12 5.63 -1.07
CA THR A 175 7.77 4.40 -0.61
C THR A 175 7.42 3.29 -1.57
N GLU A 176 8.44 2.65 -2.13
CA GLU A 176 8.27 1.40 -2.85
C GLU A 176 8.02 0.27 -1.85
N VAL A 177 6.92 -0.45 -2.06
CA VAL A 177 6.45 -1.54 -1.21
C VAL A 177 6.23 -2.77 -2.08
N PHE A 178 6.69 -3.92 -1.60
CA PHE A 178 6.38 -5.20 -2.22
C PHE A 178 4.87 -5.50 -2.14
N TYR A 179 4.28 -5.82 -3.29
CA TYR A 179 2.88 -6.24 -3.35
C TYR A 179 2.80 -7.76 -3.24
N LYS A 180 3.19 -8.49 -4.28
CA LYS A 180 3.19 -9.96 -4.30
C LYS A 180 3.94 -10.51 -5.52
N VAL A 181 4.16 -11.82 -5.52
CA VAL A 181 4.51 -12.60 -6.71
C VAL A 181 3.23 -13.09 -7.39
N ALA A 182 3.16 -13.02 -8.72
CA ALA A 182 2.06 -13.60 -9.48
C ALA A 182 2.48 -13.99 -10.90
N GLU A 183 1.81 -14.99 -11.46
CA GLU A 183 1.83 -15.25 -12.90
C GLU A 183 0.88 -14.26 -13.60
N LEU A 184 1.44 -13.46 -14.50
CA LEU A 184 0.70 -12.45 -15.25
C LEU A 184 0.38 -12.96 -16.65
N ASN A 185 -0.84 -12.70 -17.12
CA ASN A 185 -1.26 -13.00 -18.49
C ASN A 185 -2.21 -11.91 -18.99
N ASP A 186 -1.65 -10.75 -19.36
CA ASP A 186 -2.41 -9.53 -19.70
C ASP A 186 -3.34 -9.05 -18.55
N THR A 187 -2.99 -9.42 -17.32
CA THR A 187 -3.69 -9.12 -16.07
C THR A 187 -3.74 -7.62 -15.81
N ALA A 188 -4.89 -7.13 -15.32
CA ALA A 188 -5.03 -5.79 -14.78
C ALA A 188 -4.81 -5.77 -13.26
N LEU A 189 -4.12 -4.74 -12.79
CA LEU A 189 -4.07 -4.35 -11.39
C LEU A 189 -5.21 -3.38 -11.11
N HIS A 190 -6.09 -3.72 -10.17
CA HIS A 190 -7.10 -2.80 -9.68
C HIS A 190 -6.55 -1.99 -8.53
N ILE A 191 -6.87 -0.71 -8.52
CA ILE A 191 -6.39 0.29 -7.58
C ILE A 191 -7.61 0.96 -6.96
N GLU A 192 -7.74 0.87 -5.65
CA GLU A 192 -8.93 1.30 -4.92
C GLU A 192 -8.57 2.22 -3.75
N GLN A 193 -9.45 3.19 -3.50
CA GLN A 193 -9.45 3.99 -2.27
C GLN A 193 -10.39 3.33 -1.24
N GLN A 194 -9.94 3.25 0.02
CA GLN A 194 -10.86 2.98 1.13
C GLN A 194 -11.69 4.23 1.41
N SER A 195 -12.93 4.21 0.93
CA SER A 195 -13.89 5.31 1.09
C SER A 195 -15.02 4.99 2.08
N THR A 196 -15.13 3.73 2.52
CA THR A 196 -16.09 3.25 3.52
C THR A 196 -15.39 2.88 4.83
N GLY A 197 -16.14 2.93 5.94
CA GLY A 197 -15.60 2.74 7.28
C GLY A 197 -14.60 3.84 7.65
N ALA A 198 -13.45 3.45 8.23
CA ALA A 198 -12.32 4.35 8.40
C ALA A 198 -11.68 4.68 7.05
N ALA A 199 -12.17 5.73 6.40
CA ALA A 199 -11.64 6.17 5.11
C ALA A 199 -10.13 6.47 5.19
N SER A 200 -9.43 6.32 4.07
CA SER A 200 -8.01 6.63 3.95
C SER A 200 -7.74 7.43 2.68
N ALA A 201 -6.76 8.34 2.75
CA ALA A 201 -6.14 8.85 1.54
C ALA A 201 -5.41 7.70 0.82
N ALA A 202 -5.36 7.79 -0.51
CA ALA A 202 -4.74 6.80 -1.38
C ALA A 202 -3.86 7.52 -2.40
N GLY A 203 -2.66 7.03 -2.65
CA GLY A 203 -1.78 7.62 -3.65
C GLY A 203 -0.80 6.61 -4.23
N ILE A 204 -0.75 6.50 -5.55
CA ILE A 204 0.11 5.58 -6.27
C ILE A 204 0.94 6.35 -7.31
N VAL A 205 2.25 6.11 -7.28
CA VAL A 205 3.23 6.82 -8.12
C VAL A 205 3.59 6.00 -9.35
N TYR A 206 3.96 4.73 -9.15
CA TYR A 206 4.31 3.82 -10.22
C TYR A 206 4.09 2.36 -9.79
N VAL A 207 4.07 1.46 -10.78
CA VAL A 207 4.13 0.01 -10.58
C VAL A 207 5.41 -0.53 -11.19
N LYS A 208 6.16 -1.34 -10.45
CA LYS A 208 7.38 -1.99 -10.91
C LYS A 208 7.16 -3.50 -10.94
N LEU A 209 7.56 -4.11 -12.06
CA LEU A 209 7.35 -5.51 -12.36
C LEU A 209 8.71 -6.14 -12.67
N ILE A 210 9.17 -7.04 -11.81
CA ILE A 210 10.45 -7.74 -11.99
C ILE A 210 10.14 -9.15 -12.48
N PRO A 211 10.54 -9.56 -13.70
CA PRO A 211 10.28 -10.92 -14.18
C PRO A 211 11.11 -11.93 -13.38
N LEU A 212 10.50 -13.00 -12.88
CA LEU A 212 11.24 -14.02 -12.10
C LEU A 212 12.16 -14.86 -13.01
N SER A 213 13.30 -15.27 -12.47
CA SER A 213 14.13 -16.31 -13.08
C SER A 213 13.48 -17.70 -12.96
N ARG A 214 13.97 -18.68 -13.74
CA ARG A 214 13.44 -20.04 -13.66
C ARG A 214 13.60 -20.64 -12.25
N GLU A 215 14.70 -20.32 -11.59
CA GLU A 215 15.01 -20.78 -10.23
C GLU A 215 14.09 -20.10 -9.21
N GLU A 216 13.87 -18.79 -9.32
CA GLU A 216 12.92 -18.06 -8.47
C GLU A 216 11.49 -18.58 -8.64
N VAL A 217 11.04 -18.88 -9.87
CA VAL A 217 9.72 -19.48 -10.12
C VAL A 217 9.62 -20.86 -9.49
N ALA A 218 10.59 -21.74 -9.75
CA ALA A 218 10.58 -23.10 -9.21
C ALA A 218 10.55 -23.10 -7.68
N GLY A 219 11.36 -22.23 -7.07
CA GLY A 219 11.40 -22.07 -5.62
C GLY A 219 10.10 -21.51 -5.04
N PHE A 220 9.52 -20.47 -5.63
CA PHE A 220 8.23 -19.92 -5.20
C PHE A 220 7.10 -20.96 -5.30
N VAL A 221 7.02 -21.69 -6.40
CA VAL A 221 6.01 -22.74 -6.59
C VAL A 221 6.20 -23.86 -5.58
N ALA A 222 7.43 -24.31 -5.35
CA ALA A 222 7.72 -25.35 -4.35
C ALA A 222 7.35 -24.91 -2.92
N ASP A 223 7.60 -23.65 -2.58
CA ASP A 223 7.23 -23.06 -1.27
C ASP A 223 5.71 -22.96 -1.11
N ARG A 224 5.02 -22.45 -2.13
CA ARG A 224 3.55 -22.35 -2.15
C ARG A 224 2.87 -23.71 -2.05
N ASP A 225 3.42 -24.72 -2.72
CA ASP A 225 2.84 -26.06 -2.79
C ASP A 225 3.26 -26.94 -1.58
N GLN A 226 4.06 -26.41 -0.64
CA GLN A 226 4.41 -27.09 0.60
C GLN A 226 3.16 -27.35 1.43
N ARG A 227 2.98 -28.60 1.88
CA ARG A 227 1.79 -29.04 2.62
C ARG A 227 2.00 -29.22 4.11
N GLU A 228 3.20 -28.94 4.62
CA GLU A 228 3.47 -29.01 6.06
C GLU A 228 3.02 -27.68 6.70
N PRO A 229 1.89 -27.66 7.44
CA PRO A 229 1.36 -26.41 7.94
C PRO A 229 2.23 -25.89 9.07
N ARG A 230 2.71 -24.65 8.93
CA ARG A 230 3.14 -23.82 10.06
C ARG A 230 1.90 -23.42 10.85
N ARG A 231 2.05 -23.34 12.18
CA ARG A 231 0.96 -22.88 13.06
C ARG A 231 1.06 -21.37 13.21
N LEU A 232 -0.02 -20.65 12.89
CA LEU A 232 -0.18 -19.23 13.17
C LEU A 232 -1.30 -19.05 14.20
N ALA A 233 -0.99 -18.38 15.31
CA ALA A 233 -2.02 -17.87 16.20
C ALA A 233 -2.41 -16.47 15.72
N VAL A 234 -3.62 -16.31 15.20
CA VAL A 234 -4.17 -15.00 14.82
C VAL A 234 -5.12 -14.55 15.94
N THR A 235 -4.80 -13.43 16.56
CA THR A 235 -5.72 -12.73 17.47
C THR A 235 -6.30 -11.55 16.72
N SER A 236 -7.61 -11.56 16.49
CA SER A 236 -8.34 -10.36 16.09
C SER A 236 -8.91 -9.72 17.33
N ASP A 237 -8.45 -8.52 17.68
CA ASP A 237 -9.21 -7.67 18.57
C ASP A 237 -10.42 -7.13 17.79
N SER A 238 -11.49 -6.74 18.49
CA SER A 238 -12.72 -6.22 17.86
C SER A 238 -12.52 -4.89 17.12
N GLY A 239 -11.28 -4.39 17.02
CA GLY A 239 -10.91 -3.16 16.34
C GLY A 239 -11.34 -3.17 14.88
N PHE A 240 -11.18 -4.28 14.17
CA PHE A 240 -11.65 -4.41 12.78
C PHE A 240 -13.18 -4.28 12.67
N LEU A 241 -13.93 -5.02 13.49
CA LEU A 241 -15.39 -4.99 13.48
C LEU A 241 -15.96 -3.62 13.89
N GLY A 242 -15.31 -2.94 14.84
CA GLY A 242 -15.73 -1.62 15.31
C GLY A 242 -15.31 -0.47 14.39
N SER A 243 -14.07 -0.47 13.89
CA SER A 243 -13.51 0.64 13.10
C SER A 243 -13.81 0.56 11.61
N ARG A 244 -13.90 -0.67 11.05
CA ARG A 244 -14.20 -0.89 9.63
C ARG A 244 -15.64 -1.25 9.37
N ALA A 245 -16.34 -1.80 10.38
CA ALA A 245 -17.75 -2.18 10.30
C ALA A 245 -18.09 -2.89 8.98
N PRO A 246 -17.45 -4.03 8.68
CA PRO A 246 -17.63 -4.72 7.41
C PRO A 246 -19.10 -5.11 7.22
N THR A 247 -19.62 -4.83 6.04
CA THR A 247 -21.00 -5.13 5.62
C THR A 247 -21.06 -6.19 4.52
N THR A 248 -19.90 -6.58 3.97
CA THR A 248 -19.79 -7.54 2.86
C THR A 248 -18.78 -8.66 3.15
N MET A 249 -18.96 -9.81 2.48
CA MET A 249 -18.00 -10.92 2.56
C MET A 249 -16.62 -10.52 2.00
N GLU A 250 -16.58 -9.69 0.96
CA GLU A 250 -15.31 -9.19 0.42
C GLU A 250 -14.52 -8.44 1.50
N GLU A 251 -15.18 -7.58 2.29
CA GLU A 251 -14.52 -6.84 3.37
C GLU A 251 -13.94 -7.75 4.46
N ILE A 252 -14.57 -8.90 4.73
CA ILE A 252 -14.03 -9.91 5.65
C ILE A 252 -12.84 -10.64 5.01
N LEU A 253 -12.97 -11.06 3.75
CA LEU A 253 -11.92 -11.77 3.03
C LEU A 253 -10.65 -10.93 2.87
N ARG A 254 -10.77 -9.60 2.80
CA ARG A 254 -9.63 -8.67 2.77
C ARG A 254 -8.63 -8.86 3.92
N GLU A 255 -9.11 -9.21 5.12
CA GLU A 255 -8.23 -9.44 6.28
C GLU A 255 -7.48 -10.77 6.19
N LEU A 256 -8.09 -11.76 5.53
CA LEU A 256 -7.55 -13.12 5.42
C LEU A 256 -6.75 -13.34 4.12
N GLU A 257 -6.93 -12.49 3.12
CA GLU A 257 -6.36 -12.67 1.79
C GLU A 257 -4.83 -12.69 1.79
N VAL A 258 -4.20 -11.99 2.74
CA VAL A 258 -2.74 -12.02 2.93
C VAL A 258 -2.23 -13.40 3.37
N LEU A 259 -3.09 -14.23 3.97
CA LEU A 259 -2.79 -15.59 4.41
C LEU A 259 -3.08 -16.63 3.31
N ARG A 260 -3.69 -16.23 2.20
CA ARG A 260 -4.03 -17.16 1.11
C ARG A 260 -2.75 -17.76 0.52
N ASN A 261 -2.73 -19.08 0.38
CA ASN A 261 -1.59 -19.85 -0.14
C ASN A 261 -0.29 -19.67 0.67
N THR A 262 -0.41 -19.28 1.95
CA THR A 262 0.70 -19.39 2.89
C THR A 262 0.79 -20.81 3.43
N ASP A 263 1.95 -21.16 3.97
CA ASP A 263 2.16 -22.42 4.67
C ASP A 263 1.50 -22.44 6.06
N PHE A 264 0.75 -21.40 6.46
CA PHE A 264 0.04 -21.40 7.73
C PHE A 264 -1.27 -22.19 7.65
N GLY A 265 -1.42 -23.19 8.51
CA GLY A 265 -2.67 -23.95 8.65
C GLY A 265 -3.71 -23.18 9.46
N THR A 266 -4.96 -23.17 8.99
CA THR A 266 -6.15 -22.66 9.71
C THR A 266 -6.80 -23.72 10.56
#